data_AF-A0A537XK96-F1
#
_entry.id   AF-A0A537XK96-F1
#
_cell.length_a   1.000
_cell.length_b   1.000
_cell.length_c   1.000
_cell.angle_alpha   90.00
_cell.angle_beta   90.00
_cell.angle_gamma   90.00
#
_symmetry.space_group_name_H-M   'P 1'
#
loop_
_entity.id
_entity.type
_entity.pdbx_description
1 polymer ?
#
loop_
_entity_poly.entity_id
_entity_poly.type
_entity_poly.pdbx_seq_one_letter_code
_entity_poly.pdbx_strand_id
1 'polypeptide(L)'
;MGAARRFECGKIFGLFVAGIVCLALFPWPGASAQSPERPEHARADLVVVGDISRVQTVWDAEHGTVISTNALVVLAVEKGSHPDRSLLFTSFGGVYENLEQWAVGWPRFTVGDRVRLFFHDRDGVLNLLNGPGLRPAVLLSRISSGSRALAAGPDALGYQWTGKRWLSSPIPYFINMLGTGDVPGTNEFNAVTAAFSTWGFVPTSSIRFAYQGDAAASPSSHGDGINVVGWVFSLPPNLVGLTSCPFTLGELRECDTELNDNYSWTVSGEFGRYDVQNAATHEVGHWLALDALYGTDDEPETMFITLNPEETKRRTLEWGDTMGVRYIYYYFRTAFSIGDDTEGGDVDAELYGGVDNLYDLLFAWVDAPSGANTIAYRLG
;
A
#
# COMPACT_ATOMS: atom_id res chain seq x y z
N MET A 1 1.40 31.02 27.90
CA MET A 1 2.49 30.23 28.53
C MET A 1 2.00 28.79 28.61
N GLY A 2 2.48 27.91 27.74
CA GLY A 2 2.07 26.50 27.66
C GLY A 2 3.30 25.65 27.36
N ALA A 3 3.46 24.59 28.13
CA ALA A 3 4.67 23.77 28.23
C ALA A 3 5.05 23.10 26.90
N ALA A 4 6.34 23.18 26.55
CA ALA A 4 6.94 22.38 25.49
C ALA A 4 6.95 20.90 25.89
N ARG A 5 6.47 20.01 25.01
CA ARG A 5 6.63 18.56 25.20
C ARG A 5 7.94 18.13 24.56
N ARG A 6 8.83 17.54 25.35
CA ARG A 6 10.06 16.86 24.89
C ARG A 6 9.76 15.37 24.81
N PHE A 7 10.16 14.72 23.71
CA PHE A 7 10.31 13.28 23.65
C PHE A 7 11.80 12.98 23.90
N GLU A 8 12.12 12.34 25.01
CA GLU A 8 13.45 11.79 25.28
C GLU A 8 13.37 10.26 25.19
N CYS A 9 14.18 9.66 24.32
CA CYS A 9 14.37 8.22 24.27
C CYS A 9 15.38 7.83 25.36
N GLY A 10 14.88 7.45 26.54
CA GLY A 10 15.68 7.21 27.75
C GLY A 10 16.25 5.79 27.83
N LYS A 11 17.59 5.70 27.83
CA LYS A 11 18.36 4.57 28.38
C LYS A 11 18.24 4.57 29.92
N ILE A 12 17.87 3.43 30.51
CA ILE A 12 17.71 3.29 31.97
C ILE A 12 18.96 2.67 32.62
N PHE A 13 19.61 3.46 33.48
CA PHE A 13 20.50 3.09 34.59
C PHE A 13 20.32 4.24 35.59
N GLY A 14 19.97 4.15 36.87
CA GLY A 14 19.76 3.08 37.85
C GLY A 14 20.01 3.74 39.20
N LEU A 15 19.18 3.52 40.25
CA LEU A 15 19.61 3.74 41.64
C LEU A 15 18.68 3.06 42.66
N PHE A 16 19.37 2.41 43.60
CA PHE A 16 18.92 1.59 44.71
C PHE A 16 17.96 2.29 45.69
N VAL A 17 16.90 1.59 46.11
CA VAL A 17 16.41 1.62 47.50
C VAL A 17 16.02 0.19 47.92
N ALA A 18 16.51 -0.20 49.09
CA ALA A 18 16.40 -1.52 49.69
C ALA A 18 14.96 -1.92 50.04
N GLY A 19 14.59 -3.16 49.69
CA GLY A 19 13.39 -3.83 50.14
C GLY A 19 13.55 -5.34 49.97
N ILE A 20 13.91 -6.01 51.06
CA ILE A 20 14.05 -7.47 51.14
C ILE A 20 12.66 -8.10 50.95
N VAL A 21 12.45 -8.81 49.83
CA VAL A 21 11.37 -9.79 49.68
C VAL A 21 11.95 -11.02 48.97
N CYS A 22 11.76 -12.18 49.60
CA CYS A 22 12.30 -13.48 49.20
C CYS A 22 11.97 -13.85 47.74
N LEU A 23 13.00 -13.96 46.90
CA LEU A 23 12.95 -14.59 45.59
C LEU A 23 12.95 -16.12 45.76
N ALA A 24 11.78 -16.74 45.56
CA ALA A 24 11.69 -18.15 45.26
C ALA A 24 12.33 -18.40 43.88
N LEU A 25 13.30 -19.32 43.85
CA LEU A 25 13.98 -19.79 42.65
C LEU A 25 12.98 -20.52 41.74
N PHE A 26 12.42 -19.80 40.76
CA PHE A 26 11.81 -20.42 39.58
C PHE A 26 12.82 -20.39 38.44
N PRO A 27 13.19 -21.54 37.85
CA PRO A 27 14.08 -21.56 36.69
C PRO A 27 13.36 -20.90 35.51
N TRP A 28 14.00 -19.87 34.97
CA TRP A 28 13.63 -19.23 33.70
C TRP A 28 13.71 -20.28 32.59
N PRO A 29 12.62 -20.63 31.88
CA PRO A 29 12.74 -21.33 30.63
C PRO A 29 13.28 -20.32 29.62
N GLY A 30 14.59 -20.39 29.36
CA GLY A 30 15.16 -19.89 28.13
C GLY A 30 14.61 -20.73 26.97
N ALA A 31 13.46 -20.32 26.47
CA ALA A 31 12.95 -20.72 25.16
C ALA A 31 12.57 -19.43 24.46
N SER A 32 13.37 -19.06 23.46
CA SER A 32 12.90 -18.21 22.37
C SER A 32 11.62 -18.86 21.85
N ALA A 33 10.46 -18.30 22.20
CA ALA A 33 9.26 -18.55 21.46
C ALA A 33 9.51 -17.90 20.09
N GLN A 34 9.95 -18.71 19.12
CA GLN A 34 9.90 -18.32 17.72
C GLN A 34 8.46 -17.87 17.47
N SER A 35 8.28 -16.65 16.98
CA SER A 35 6.99 -16.21 16.45
C SER A 35 6.47 -17.29 15.50
N PRO A 36 5.16 -17.59 15.49
CA PRO A 36 4.62 -18.57 14.56
C PRO A 36 5.11 -18.27 13.14
N GLU A 37 5.62 -19.29 12.47
CA GLU A 37 6.04 -19.17 11.06
C GLU A 37 4.84 -18.70 10.24
N ARG A 38 5.01 -17.62 9.45
CA ARG A 38 3.92 -17.09 8.63
C ARG A 38 3.49 -18.13 7.57
N PRO A 39 2.20 -18.21 7.22
CA PRO A 39 1.66 -19.27 6.37
C PRO A 39 2.33 -19.35 4.98
N GLU A 40 2.75 -18.22 4.41
CA GLU A 40 3.49 -18.18 3.13
C GLU A 40 4.85 -18.88 3.20
N HIS A 41 5.58 -18.74 4.30
CA HIS A 41 6.89 -19.37 4.46
C HIS A 41 6.75 -20.89 4.61
N ALA A 42 5.74 -21.34 5.36
CA ALA A 42 5.43 -22.76 5.52
C ALA A 42 5.01 -23.40 4.18
N ARG A 43 4.21 -22.69 3.36
CA ARG A 43 3.62 -23.20 2.11
C ARG A 43 4.52 -23.06 0.88
N ALA A 44 5.52 -22.18 0.90
CA ALA A 44 6.41 -21.99 -0.24
C ALA A 44 7.33 -23.21 -0.46
N ASP A 45 7.57 -23.57 -1.72
CA ASP A 45 8.60 -24.56 -2.08
C ASP A 45 9.98 -23.92 -2.17
N LEU A 46 10.02 -22.63 -2.52
CA LEU A 46 11.23 -21.82 -2.67
C LEU A 46 11.00 -20.44 -2.03
N VAL A 47 11.95 -20.01 -1.19
CA VAL A 47 12.00 -18.65 -0.64
C VAL A 47 13.34 -18.04 -0.99
N VAL A 48 13.32 -16.90 -1.67
CA VAL A 48 14.53 -16.21 -2.12
C VAL A 48 14.54 -14.76 -1.67
N VAL A 49 15.74 -14.26 -1.38
CA VAL A 49 16.01 -12.84 -1.20
C VAL A 49 16.86 -12.37 -2.36
N GLY A 50 16.49 -11.26 -2.99
CA GLY A 50 17.20 -10.74 -4.14
C GLY A 50 16.87 -9.29 -4.47
N ASP A 51 17.59 -8.76 -5.46
CA ASP A 51 17.38 -7.42 -6.00
C ASP A 51 16.69 -7.51 -7.37
N ILE A 52 15.61 -6.75 -7.57
CA ILE A 52 14.92 -6.66 -8.86
C ILE A 52 15.83 -5.93 -9.83
N SER A 53 16.27 -6.61 -10.89
CA SER A 53 17.18 -6.06 -11.89
C SER A 53 16.48 -5.60 -13.17
N ARG A 54 15.26 -6.11 -13.44
CA ARG A 54 14.50 -5.75 -14.64
C ARG A 54 13.00 -5.98 -14.41
N VAL A 55 12.19 -5.08 -14.95
CA VAL A 55 10.73 -5.21 -15.04
C VAL A 55 10.34 -4.90 -16.48
N GLN A 56 9.56 -5.76 -17.11
CA GLN A 56 9.02 -5.58 -18.46
C GLN A 56 7.55 -5.95 -18.45
N THR A 57 6.72 -5.13 -19.09
CA THR A 57 5.27 -5.31 -19.10
C THR A 57 4.77 -5.67 -20.48
N VAL A 58 3.72 -6.48 -20.53
CA VAL A 58 2.97 -6.83 -21.74
C VAL A 58 1.47 -6.73 -21.46
N TRP A 59 0.68 -6.43 -22.49
CA TRP A 59 -0.77 -6.49 -22.42
C TRP A 59 -1.26 -7.90 -22.73
N ASP A 60 -2.07 -8.46 -21.83
CA ASP A 60 -2.84 -9.67 -22.04
C ASP A 60 -4.27 -9.31 -22.42
N ALA A 61 -4.56 -9.39 -23.72
CA ALA A 61 -5.85 -9.04 -24.28
C ALA A 61 -6.98 -10.03 -23.92
N GLU A 62 -6.64 -11.27 -23.51
CA GLU A 62 -7.64 -12.27 -23.13
C GLU A 62 -8.29 -11.90 -21.79
N HIS A 63 -7.47 -11.47 -20.83
CA HIS A 63 -7.90 -11.17 -19.47
C HIS A 63 -8.01 -9.67 -19.17
N GLY A 64 -7.65 -8.79 -20.11
CA GLY A 64 -7.64 -7.34 -19.90
C GLY A 64 -6.62 -6.90 -18.85
N THR A 65 -5.51 -7.65 -18.71
CA THR A 65 -4.52 -7.41 -17.66
C THR A 65 -3.15 -7.06 -18.22
N VAL A 66 -2.42 -6.22 -17.51
CA VAL A 66 -0.99 -6.02 -17.69
C VAL A 66 -0.27 -7.15 -16.95
N ILE A 67 0.61 -7.87 -17.65
CA ILE A 67 1.49 -8.87 -17.05
C ILE A 67 2.90 -8.30 -16.99
N SER A 68 3.47 -8.25 -15.79
CA SER A 68 4.87 -7.89 -15.55
C SER A 68 5.74 -9.14 -15.52
N THR A 69 6.75 -9.19 -16.38
CA THR A 69 7.88 -10.13 -16.29
C THR A 69 9.02 -9.47 -15.53
N ASN A 70 9.38 -10.07 -14.40
CA ASN A 70 10.39 -9.55 -13.47
C ASN A 70 11.64 -10.43 -13.49
N ALA A 71 12.81 -9.80 -13.43
CA ALA A 71 14.08 -10.49 -13.20
C ALA A 71 14.64 -10.12 -11.83
N LEU A 72 14.96 -11.14 -11.04
CA LEU A 72 15.59 -11.04 -9.73
C LEU A 72 17.04 -11.52 -9.82
N VAL A 73 17.97 -10.75 -9.29
CA VAL A 73 19.31 -11.24 -8.94
C VAL A 73 19.22 -11.86 -7.55
N VAL A 74 19.40 -13.17 -7.48
CA VAL A 74 19.29 -13.95 -6.24
C VAL A 74 20.52 -13.69 -5.38
N LEU A 75 20.30 -13.23 -4.15
CA LEU A 75 21.34 -12.97 -3.14
C LEU A 75 21.41 -14.12 -2.13
N ALA A 76 20.26 -14.65 -1.74
CA ALA A 76 20.15 -15.77 -0.83
C ALA A 76 18.92 -16.63 -1.15
N VAL A 77 19.03 -17.93 -0.88
CA VAL A 77 17.93 -18.87 -0.88
C VAL A 77 17.69 -19.27 0.58
N GLU A 78 16.55 -18.88 1.14
CA GLU A 78 16.18 -19.14 2.54
C GLU A 78 15.48 -20.51 2.69
N LYS A 79 14.80 -20.98 1.64
CA LYS A 79 14.12 -22.29 1.60
C LYS A 79 14.17 -22.85 0.18
N GLY A 80 14.29 -24.17 0.03
CA GLY A 80 14.36 -24.84 -1.27
C GLY A 80 15.74 -24.75 -1.90
N SER A 81 15.82 -24.90 -3.23
CA SER A 81 17.06 -24.78 -3.98
C SER A 81 16.82 -24.13 -5.33
N HIS A 82 17.62 -23.13 -5.69
CA HIS A 82 17.65 -22.52 -7.02
C HIS A 82 19.12 -22.39 -7.47
N PRO A 83 19.54 -23.04 -8.57
CA PRO A 83 20.95 -23.10 -8.94
C PRO A 83 21.49 -21.81 -9.57
N ASP A 84 20.60 -20.99 -10.13
CA ASP A 84 20.97 -19.81 -10.90
C ASP A 84 21.03 -18.55 -10.04
N ARG A 85 21.91 -17.62 -10.42
CA ARG A 85 21.97 -16.28 -9.81
C ARG A 85 20.84 -15.36 -10.27
N SER A 86 20.05 -15.79 -11.25
CA SER A 86 18.92 -15.05 -11.78
C SER A 86 17.65 -15.89 -11.71
N LEU A 87 16.53 -15.24 -11.42
CA LEU A 87 15.20 -15.85 -11.41
C LEU A 87 14.24 -14.96 -12.19
N LEU A 88 13.50 -15.56 -13.11
CA LEU A 88 12.42 -14.89 -13.86
C LEU A 88 11.07 -15.35 -13.32
N PHE A 89 10.15 -14.41 -13.16
CA PHE A 89 8.81 -14.70 -12.69
C PHE A 89 7.83 -13.63 -13.16
N THR A 90 6.55 -13.95 -13.17
CA THR A 90 5.48 -13.03 -13.58
C THR A 90 4.66 -12.54 -12.39
N SER A 91 4.08 -11.35 -12.54
CA SER A 91 3.08 -10.78 -11.65
C SER A 91 2.04 -10.00 -12.46
N PHE A 92 0.82 -9.88 -11.93
CA PHE A 92 -0.21 -9.02 -12.55
C PHE A 92 -0.02 -7.56 -12.18
N GLY A 93 -0.53 -6.68 -13.03
CA GLY A 93 -0.40 -5.23 -12.91
C GLY A 93 0.93 -4.72 -13.45
N GLY A 94 1.06 -3.40 -13.49
CA GLY A 94 2.21 -2.68 -14.02
C GLY A 94 1.81 -1.46 -14.84
N VAL A 95 2.75 -0.95 -15.63
CA VAL A 95 2.48 0.13 -16.59
C VAL A 95 2.70 -0.42 -17.99
N TYR A 96 1.68 -0.36 -18.84
CA TYR A 96 1.79 -0.70 -20.25
C TYR A 96 1.33 0.51 -21.08
N GLU A 97 2.24 1.06 -21.87
CA GLU A 97 2.04 2.32 -22.60
C GLU A 97 1.51 3.43 -21.67
N ASN A 98 0.26 3.86 -21.88
CA ASN A 98 -0.41 4.92 -21.15
C ASN A 98 -1.44 4.38 -20.15
N LEU A 99 -1.38 3.10 -19.80
CA LEU A 99 -2.25 2.46 -18.82
C LEU A 99 -1.43 2.05 -17.60
N GLU A 100 -1.87 2.47 -16.41
CA GLU A 100 -1.36 1.94 -15.16
C GLU A 100 -2.40 1.01 -14.53
N GLN A 101 -1.99 -0.19 -14.15
CA GLN A 101 -2.88 -1.20 -13.58
C GLN A 101 -2.33 -1.74 -12.26
N TRP A 102 -3.22 -1.93 -11.29
CA TRP A 102 -2.95 -2.50 -9.98
C TRP A 102 -3.86 -3.69 -9.74
N ALA A 103 -3.27 -4.81 -9.31
CA ALA A 103 -3.96 -6.07 -9.09
C ALA A 103 -3.86 -6.45 -7.61
N VAL A 104 -5.00 -6.63 -6.95
CA VAL A 104 -5.01 -7.02 -5.53
C VAL A 104 -4.23 -8.31 -5.32
N GLY A 105 -3.43 -8.35 -4.26
CA GLY A 105 -2.61 -9.50 -3.92
C GLY A 105 -1.33 -9.59 -4.73
N TRP A 106 -1.11 -8.72 -5.72
CA TRP A 106 0.06 -8.77 -6.60
C TRP A 106 0.98 -7.56 -6.43
N PRO A 107 2.26 -7.79 -6.07
CA PRO A 107 3.19 -6.72 -5.80
C PRO A 107 3.66 -6.11 -7.11
N ARG A 108 3.77 -4.78 -7.13
CA ARG A 108 4.45 -4.06 -8.19
C ARG A 108 5.91 -3.84 -7.80
N PHE A 109 6.79 -4.39 -8.62
CA PHE A 109 8.23 -4.29 -8.42
C PHE A 109 8.81 -3.09 -9.15
N THR A 110 9.83 -2.49 -8.54
CA THR A 110 10.68 -1.48 -9.17
C THR A 110 12.10 -2.01 -9.26
N VAL A 111 12.82 -1.67 -10.34
CA VAL A 111 14.25 -1.98 -10.44
C VAL A 111 15.00 -1.35 -9.27
N GLY A 112 15.78 -2.15 -8.54
CA GLY A 112 16.46 -1.74 -7.30
C GLY A 112 15.72 -2.11 -6.01
N ASP A 113 14.51 -2.67 -6.10
CA ASP A 113 13.83 -3.25 -4.94
C ASP A 113 14.57 -4.49 -4.45
N ARG A 114 14.91 -4.51 -3.16
CA ARG A 114 15.34 -5.72 -2.45
C ARG A 114 14.13 -6.37 -1.83
N VAL A 115 13.84 -7.59 -2.23
CA VAL A 115 12.62 -8.31 -1.86
C VAL A 115 12.92 -9.70 -1.36
N ARG A 116 12.09 -10.17 -0.43
CA ARG A 116 11.91 -11.60 -0.15
C ARG A 116 10.69 -12.08 -0.92
N LEU A 117 10.83 -13.14 -1.70
CA LEU A 117 9.77 -13.71 -2.53
C LEU A 117 9.48 -15.15 -2.13
N PHE A 118 8.20 -15.51 -2.19
CA PHE A 118 7.70 -16.84 -1.88
C PHE A 118 7.17 -17.47 -3.15
N PHE A 119 7.66 -18.66 -3.49
CA PHE A 119 7.30 -19.36 -4.72
C PHE A 119 6.71 -20.73 -4.43
N HIS A 120 5.80 -21.16 -5.31
CA HIS A 120 5.34 -22.53 -5.43
C HIS A 120 5.78 -23.08 -6.78
N ASP A 121 6.34 -24.29 -6.76
CA ASP A 121 6.75 -25.00 -7.97
C ASP A 121 5.56 -25.83 -8.48
N ARG A 122 5.13 -25.56 -9.72
CA ARG A 122 4.19 -26.41 -10.43
C ARG A 122 4.86 -26.92 -11.70
N ASP A 123 5.20 -28.21 -11.67
CA ASP A 123 5.75 -28.93 -12.83
C ASP A 123 6.99 -28.26 -13.44
N GLY A 124 7.85 -27.66 -12.61
CA GLY A 124 9.07 -26.96 -13.00
C GLY A 124 8.88 -25.48 -13.33
N VAL A 125 7.68 -24.93 -13.12
CA VAL A 125 7.38 -23.51 -13.29
C VAL A 125 7.19 -22.87 -11.92
N LEU A 126 8.12 -21.97 -11.58
CA LEU A 126 8.05 -21.18 -10.35
C LEU A 126 7.04 -20.06 -10.49
N ASN A 127 5.98 -20.11 -9.68
CA ASN A 127 4.96 -19.07 -9.60
C ASN A 127 5.01 -18.41 -8.23
N LEU A 128 4.78 -17.10 -8.17
CA LEU A 128 4.63 -16.44 -6.88
C LEU A 128 3.48 -17.08 -6.09
N LEU A 129 3.74 -17.38 -4.83
CA LEU A 129 2.77 -17.97 -3.92
C LEU A 129 1.76 -16.91 -3.51
N ASN A 130 0.63 -16.87 -4.22
CA ASN A 130 -0.45 -15.94 -3.97
C ASN A 130 -1.76 -16.67 -3.59
N GLY A 131 -2.70 -15.92 -3.02
CA GLY A 131 -4.02 -16.37 -2.62
C GLY A 131 -4.48 -15.74 -1.29
N PRO A 132 -5.69 -16.08 -0.82
CA PRO A 132 -6.22 -15.55 0.42
C PRO A 132 -5.26 -15.81 1.60
N GLY A 133 -4.96 -14.76 2.36
CA GLY A 133 -4.08 -14.78 3.52
C GLY A 133 -2.58 -14.87 3.22
N LEU A 134 -2.19 -14.91 1.94
CA LEU A 134 -0.79 -15.06 1.54
C LEU A 134 -0.19 -13.76 1.05
N ARG A 135 1.09 -13.58 1.37
CA ARG A 135 1.94 -12.51 0.85
C ARG A 135 2.95 -13.13 -0.10
N PRO A 136 2.86 -12.88 -1.42
CA PRO A 136 3.83 -13.42 -2.37
C PRO A 136 5.21 -12.74 -2.25
N ALA A 137 5.28 -11.55 -1.65
CA ALA A 137 6.50 -10.78 -1.50
C ALA A 137 6.52 -9.98 -0.20
N VAL A 138 7.74 -9.69 0.29
CA VAL A 138 8.02 -8.72 1.34
C VAL A 138 9.10 -7.75 0.85
N LEU A 139 8.82 -6.45 0.89
CA LEU A 139 9.80 -5.41 0.58
C LEU A 139 10.77 -5.28 1.76
N LEU A 140 12.07 -5.47 1.52
CA LEU A 140 13.11 -5.37 2.54
C LEU A 140 13.79 -4.00 2.51
N SER A 141 14.04 -3.47 1.31
CA SER A 141 14.55 -2.12 1.11
C SER A 141 14.37 -1.70 -0.34
N ARG A 142 14.26 -0.40 -0.62
CA ARG A 142 14.26 0.15 -1.98
C ARG A 142 15.47 1.07 -2.14
N ILE A 143 16.38 0.75 -3.05
CA ILE A 143 17.48 1.66 -3.42
C ILE A 143 16.96 2.56 -4.54
N SER A 144 16.32 3.68 -4.20
CA SER A 144 15.85 4.64 -5.21
C SER A 144 16.93 5.69 -5.49
N SER A 145 17.43 5.76 -6.72
CA SER A 145 18.20 6.89 -7.27
C SER A 145 17.32 8.06 -7.73
N GLY A 146 16.05 8.08 -7.35
CA GLY A 146 15.13 9.20 -7.56
C GLY A 146 14.39 9.47 -6.27
N SER A 147 14.54 10.68 -5.75
CA SER A 147 13.88 11.21 -4.56
C SER A 147 12.39 10.89 -4.53
N ARG A 148 11.99 9.96 -3.66
CA ARG A 148 10.62 9.81 -3.16
C ARG A 148 10.69 9.89 -1.65
N ALA A 149 9.97 10.84 -1.08
CA ALA A 149 9.85 10.99 0.36
C ALA A 149 9.29 9.68 0.94
N LEU A 150 10.17 8.89 1.56
CA LEU A 150 9.76 7.93 2.58
C LEU A 150 9.47 8.78 3.81
N ALA A 151 8.25 9.33 3.89
CA ALA A 151 7.74 9.81 5.15
C ALA A 151 7.49 8.58 6.02
N ALA A 152 8.53 8.05 6.66
CA ALA A 152 8.38 7.02 7.67
C ALA A 152 7.85 7.71 8.93
N GLY A 153 6.60 7.42 9.30
CA GLY A 153 6.09 7.74 10.63
C GLY A 153 6.87 6.97 11.71
N PRO A 154 6.57 7.21 13.00
CA PRO A 154 7.21 6.54 14.14
C PRO A 154 7.20 5.00 14.07
N ASP A 155 6.32 4.41 13.25
CA ASP A 155 6.10 2.97 13.11
C ASP A 155 6.52 2.39 11.74
N ALA A 156 7.31 3.12 10.94
CA ALA A 156 7.72 2.71 9.58
C ALA A 156 6.57 2.46 8.57
N LEU A 157 5.33 2.75 8.97
CA LEU A 157 4.16 2.83 8.10
C LEU A 157 4.36 3.96 7.08
N GLY A 158 4.26 3.62 5.80
CA GLY A 158 4.46 4.57 4.71
C GLY A 158 3.35 4.51 3.66
N TYR A 159 3.52 5.31 2.62
CA TYR A 159 2.77 5.18 1.38
C TYR A 159 3.73 5.03 0.22
N GLN A 160 3.26 4.45 -0.88
CA GLN A 160 3.97 4.51 -2.15
C GLN A 160 3.12 5.26 -3.15
N TRP A 161 3.71 6.26 -3.81
CA TRP A 161 3.04 7.03 -4.85
C TRP A 161 3.66 6.70 -6.20
N THR A 162 2.87 6.40 -7.24
CA THR A 162 3.42 6.06 -8.56
C THR A 162 3.89 7.26 -9.38
N GLY A 163 3.73 8.48 -8.87
CA GLY A 163 4.15 9.72 -9.54
C GLY A 163 3.07 10.32 -10.45
N LYS A 164 1.84 9.77 -10.43
CA LYS A 164 0.70 10.24 -11.22
C LYS A 164 -0.35 10.90 -10.33
N ARG A 165 -1.19 11.75 -10.89
CA ARG A 165 -2.30 12.33 -10.13
C ARG A 165 -3.41 12.84 -11.02
N TRP A 166 -4.59 13.02 -10.45
CA TRP A 166 -5.62 13.86 -11.05
C TRP A 166 -5.23 15.34 -11.00
N LEU A 167 -5.53 16.07 -12.08
CA LEU A 167 -5.38 17.53 -12.11
C LEU A 167 -6.72 18.27 -11.95
N SER A 168 -7.83 17.53 -11.95
CA SER A 168 -9.18 18.04 -11.73
C SER A 168 -9.85 17.34 -10.55
N SER A 169 -10.75 18.05 -9.91
CA SER A 169 -11.55 17.60 -8.76
C SER A 169 -12.87 18.39 -8.77
N PRO A 170 -14.04 17.77 -8.48
CA PRO A 170 -14.20 16.37 -8.10
C PRO A 170 -14.05 15.41 -9.28
N ILE A 171 -13.58 14.20 -9.02
CA ILE A 171 -13.51 13.10 -9.99
C ILE A 171 -14.91 12.48 -10.10
N PRO A 172 -15.57 12.53 -11.27
CA PRO A 172 -16.87 11.88 -11.46
C PRO A 172 -16.68 10.37 -11.54
N TYR A 173 -17.59 9.59 -10.94
CA TYR A 173 -17.57 8.13 -11.09
C TYR A 173 -18.98 7.56 -11.10
N PHE A 174 -19.12 6.40 -11.76
CA PHE A 174 -20.33 5.59 -11.79
C PHE A 174 -20.10 4.25 -11.10
N ILE A 175 -21.20 3.59 -10.75
CA ILE A 175 -21.17 2.17 -10.39
C ILE A 175 -21.89 1.41 -11.50
N ASN A 176 -21.33 0.30 -11.97
CA ASN A 176 -21.98 -0.53 -12.95
C ASN A 176 -23.29 -1.10 -12.36
N MET A 177 -24.40 -0.87 -13.04
CA MET A 177 -25.75 -1.16 -12.56
C MET A 177 -26.05 -2.66 -12.38
N LEU A 178 -25.19 -3.56 -12.88
CA LEU A 178 -25.36 -4.99 -12.66
C LEU A 178 -25.03 -5.39 -11.22
N GLY A 179 -24.16 -4.62 -10.53
CA GLY A 179 -23.72 -4.92 -9.17
C GLY A 179 -23.17 -6.33 -9.03
N THR A 180 -23.40 -6.94 -7.86
CA THR A 180 -23.12 -8.36 -7.61
C THR A 180 -24.39 -9.05 -7.12
N GLY A 181 -24.59 -10.31 -7.53
CA GLY A 181 -25.74 -11.12 -7.09
C GLY A 181 -25.69 -11.55 -5.61
N ASP A 182 -24.57 -11.29 -4.94
CA ASP A 182 -24.28 -11.73 -3.58
C ASP A 182 -24.89 -10.85 -2.48
N VAL A 183 -25.08 -9.57 -2.77
CA VAL A 183 -25.55 -8.59 -1.78
C VAL A 183 -27.00 -8.21 -2.13
N PRO A 184 -27.96 -8.42 -1.20
CA PRO A 184 -29.35 -8.10 -1.48
C PRO A 184 -29.59 -6.58 -1.53
N GLY A 185 -30.32 -6.14 -2.55
CA GLY A 185 -30.74 -4.75 -2.71
C GLY A 185 -29.71 -3.92 -3.46
N THR A 186 -29.25 -2.83 -2.85
CA THR A 186 -28.24 -1.91 -3.39
C THR A 186 -27.19 -1.56 -2.33
N ASN A 187 -27.02 -2.42 -1.33
CA ASN A 187 -26.16 -2.13 -0.19
C ASN A 187 -24.66 -2.12 -0.59
N GLU A 188 -24.30 -2.90 -1.59
CA GLU A 188 -23.01 -2.90 -2.25
C GLU A 188 -22.70 -1.54 -2.90
N PHE A 189 -23.69 -0.84 -3.47
CA PHE A 189 -23.51 0.51 -4.01
C PHE A 189 -23.25 1.53 -2.88
N ASN A 190 -23.95 1.38 -1.76
CA ASN A 190 -23.68 2.18 -0.55
C ASN A 190 -22.26 1.91 -0.01
N ALA A 191 -21.79 0.66 -0.06
CA ALA A 191 -20.45 0.29 0.36
C ALA A 191 -19.37 0.90 -0.56
N VAL A 192 -19.58 0.89 -1.88
CA VAL A 192 -18.66 1.54 -2.84
C VAL A 192 -18.65 3.07 -2.65
N THR A 193 -19.82 3.71 -2.49
CA THR A 193 -19.87 5.16 -2.23
C THR A 193 -19.23 5.54 -0.89
N ALA A 194 -19.31 4.68 0.12
CA ALA A 194 -18.60 4.86 1.38
C ALA A 194 -17.07 4.76 1.20
N ALA A 195 -16.57 3.86 0.35
CA ALA A 195 -15.13 3.77 0.03
C ALA A 195 -14.57 5.06 -0.60
N PHE A 196 -15.28 5.63 -1.58
CA PHE A 196 -14.93 6.94 -2.15
C PHE A 196 -15.00 8.08 -1.12
N SER A 197 -15.98 8.02 -0.22
CA SER A 197 -16.12 9.00 0.86
C SER A 197 -14.95 8.93 1.84
N THR A 198 -14.48 7.73 2.21
CA THR A 198 -13.33 7.52 3.09
C THR A 198 -12.10 8.30 2.62
N TRP A 199 -11.80 8.28 1.32
CA TRP A 199 -10.70 9.04 0.73
C TRP A 199 -11.03 10.52 0.47
N GLY A 200 -12.24 10.81 0.00
CA GLY A 200 -12.68 12.17 -0.37
C GLY A 200 -12.86 13.12 0.81
N PHE A 201 -12.95 12.61 2.03
CA PHE A 201 -13.12 13.39 3.26
C PHE A 201 -11.89 13.42 4.17
N VAL A 202 -10.72 12.99 3.67
CA VAL A 202 -9.46 13.16 4.41
C VAL A 202 -9.19 14.66 4.61
N PRO A 203 -9.06 15.14 5.87
CA PRO A 203 -8.72 16.54 6.13
C PRO A 203 -7.40 16.91 5.45
N THR A 204 -7.26 18.18 5.08
CA THR A 204 -6.10 18.75 4.36
C THR A 204 -5.84 18.21 2.93
N SER A 205 -6.57 17.19 2.46
CA SER A 205 -6.60 16.78 1.05
C SER A 205 -7.68 17.54 0.26
N SER A 206 -7.34 17.97 -0.95
CA SER A 206 -8.19 18.68 -1.90
C SER A 206 -8.97 17.78 -2.85
N ILE A 207 -8.66 16.47 -2.86
CA ILE A 207 -9.33 15.53 -3.75
C ILE A 207 -10.78 15.30 -3.32
N ARG A 208 -11.68 15.27 -4.28
CA ARG A 208 -13.10 14.99 -4.06
C ARG A 208 -13.58 14.02 -5.14
N PHE A 209 -14.60 13.26 -4.81
CA PHE A 209 -15.25 12.33 -5.72
C PHE A 209 -16.73 12.68 -5.83
N ALA A 210 -17.31 12.51 -7.01
CA ALA A 210 -18.70 12.84 -7.30
C ALA A 210 -19.39 11.64 -7.94
N TYR A 211 -20.15 10.90 -7.12
CA TYR A 211 -20.99 9.81 -7.60
C TYR A 211 -22.06 10.34 -8.57
N GLN A 212 -22.07 9.81 -9.79
CA GLN A 212 -22.98 10.21 -10.86
C GLN A 212 -24.20 9.28 -11.00
N GLY A 213 -24.30 8.25 -10.15
CA GLY A 213 -25.35 7.23 -10.20
C GLY A 213 -24.87 5.91 -10.81
N ASP A 214 -25.83 5.04 -11.07
CA ASP A 214 -25.59 3.72 -11.66
C ASP A 214 -25.63 3.81 -13.20
N ALA A 215 -24.73 3.12 -13.88
CA ALA A 215 -24.61 3.16 -15.34
C ALA A 215 -24.41 1.76 -15.95
N ALA A 216 -24.70 1.64 -17.25
CA ALA A 216 -24.40 0.42 -18.01
C ALA A 216 -22.95 0.38 -18.51
N ALA A 217 -22.14 1.38 -18.15
CA ALA A 217 -20.73 1.46 -18.50
C ALA A 217 -19.97 0.25 -17.95
N SER A 218 -19.10 -0.34 -18.76
CA SER A 218 -18.38 -1.55 -18.42
C SER A 218 -17.10 -1.21 -17.66
N PRO A 219 -16.81 -1.84 -16.50
CA PRO A 219 -15.56 -1.62 -15.77
C PRO A 219 -14.32 -2.17 -16.48
N SER A 220 -14.49 -2.94 -17.56
CA SER A 220 -13.39 -3.46 -18.40
C SER A 220 -13.09 -2.60 -19.63
N SER A 221 -13.78 -1.46 -19.81
CA SER A 221 -13.64 -0.59 -20.99
C SER A 221 -12.65 0.56 -20.75
N HIS A 222 -11.40 0.23 -20.50
CA HIS A 222 -10.39 1.23 -20.12
C HIS A 222 -10.11 2.22 -21.27
N GLY A 223 -10.20 3.52 -20.98
CA GLY A 223 -9.93 4.62 -21.93
C GLY A 223 -11.18 5.16 -22.64
N ASP A 224 -12.39 4.88 -22.15
CA ASP A 224 -13.65 5.34 -22.74
C ASP A 224 -14.13 6.71 -22.19
N GLY A 225 -13.41 7.26 -21.23
CA GLY A 225 -13.66 8.53 -20.56
C GLY A 225 -14.64 8.44 -19.38
N ILE A 226 -15.06 7.25 -18.98
CA ILE A 226 -16.04 7.02 -17.91
C ILE A 226 -15.37 6.24 -16.78
N ASN A 227 -15.19 6.89 -15.62
CA ASN A 227 -14.71 6.16 -14.46
C ASN A 227 -15.81 5.28 -13.87
N VAL A 228 -15.62 3.97 -13.81
CA VAL A 228 -16.63 3.04 -13.30
C VAL A 228 -16.06 1.95 -12.38
N VAL A 229 -16.81 1.64 -11.32
CA VAL A 229 -16.57 0.47 -10.47
C VAL A 229 -17.64 -0.59 -10.76
N GLY A 230 -17.26 -1.85 -10.92
CA GLY A 230 -18.22 -2.93 -11.14
C GLY A 230 -17.65 -4.32 -10.89
N TRP A 231 -18.50 -5.33 -11.02
CA TRP A 231 -18.15 -6.74 -10.83
C TRP A 231 -18.09 -7.48 -12.15
N VAL A 232 -17.10 -8.35 -12.31
CA VAL A 232 -16.89 -9.13 -13.53
C VAL A 232 -16.45 -10.57 -13.21
N PHE A 233 -16.81 -11.51 -14.08
CA PHE A 233 -16.38 -12.91 -13.99
C PHE A 233 -15.11 -13.23 -14.78
N SER A 234 -14.59 -12.26 -15.55
CA SER A 234 -13.45 -12.43 -16.46
C SER A 234 -12.08 -12.32 -15.81
N LEU A 235 -11.99 -11.85 -14.56
CA LEU A 235 -10.71 -11.69 -13.88
C LEU A 235 -10.04 -13.05 -13.59
N PRO A 236 -8.70 -13.14 -13.71
CA PRO A 236 -8.00 -14.38 -13.44
C PRO A 236 -8.20 -14.86 -11.99
N PRO A 237 -8.06 -16.18 -11.72
CA PRO A 237 -8.12 -16.71 -10.37
C PRO A 237 -7.08 -16.07 -9.46
N ASN A 238 -7.44 -15.78 -8.20
CA ASN A 238 -6.60 -15.12 -7.20
C ASN A 238 -6.40 -13.60 -7.37
N LEU A 239 -7.14 -12.96 -8.28
CA LEU A 239 -7.32 -11.50 -8.23
C LEU A 239 -8.67 -11.18 -7.61
N VAL A 240 -8.67 -10.48 -6.48
CA VAL A 240 -9.92 -10.01 -5.83
C VAL A 240 -10.45 -8.77 -6.54
N GLY A 241 -9.55 -7.91 -7.01
CA GLY A 241 -9.86 -6.70 -7.74
C GLY A 241 -8.72 -6.29 -8.65
N LEU A 242 -9.06 -5.43 -9.61
CA LEU A 242 -8.15 -4.85 -10.58
C LEU A 242 -8.57 -3.40 -10.82
N THR A 243 -7.65 -2.46 -10.62
CA THR A 243 -7.87 -1.05 -10.96
C THR A 243 -6.97 -0.66 -12.12
N SER A 244 -7.56 -0.05 -13.15
CA SER A 244 -6.94 0.32 -14.41
C SER A 244 -7.13 1.81 -14.64
N CYS A 245 -6.05 2.58 -14.67
CA CYS A 245 -6.11 4.03 -14.86
C CYS A 245 -5.26 4.49 -16.07
N PRO A 246 -5.91 4.83 -17.19
CA PRO A 246 -5.27 5.56 -18.28
C PRO A 246 -4.67 6.90 -17.81
N PHE A 247 -3.49 7.24 -18.31
CA PHE A 247 -2.79 8.48 -17.97
C PHE A 247 -2.08 9.11 -19.17
N THR A 248 -1.76 10.40 -19.08
CA THR A 248 -0.97 11.11 -20.08
C THR A 248 -0.06 12.09 -19.37
N LEU A 249 1.25 12.02 -19.63
CA LEU A 249 2.26 12.93 -19.02
C LEU A 249 2.16 13.02 -17.48
N GLY A 250 1.81 11.92 -16.82
CA GLY A 250 1.64 11.84 -15.36
C GLY A 250 0.27 12.29 -14.83
N GLU A 251 -0.63 12.75 -15.69
CA GLU A 251 -2.02 13.06 -15.33
C GLU A 251 -2.90 11.81 -15.52
N LEU A 252 -3.61 11.40 -14.47
CA LEU A 252 -4.67 10.40 -14.58
C LEU A 252 -5.85 10.99 -15.37
N ARG A 253 -6.34 10.24 -16.36
CA ARG A 253 -7.41 10.68 -17.27
C ARG A 253 -8.72 9.94 -16.99
N GLU A 254 -8.58 8.72 -16.51
CA GLU A 254 -9.66 7.79 -16.24
C GLU A 254 -9.18 6.74 -15.24
N CYS A 255 -10.09 6.13 -14.50
CA CYS A 255 -9.85 4.95 -13.67
C CYS A 255 -11.11 4.07 -13.64
N ASP A 256 -10.92 2.79 -13.89
CA ASP A 256 -11.94 1.76 -13.72
C ASP A 256 -11.50 0.73 -12.71
N THR A 257 -12.46 0.16 -12.00
CA THR A 257 -12.23 -0.93 -11.05
C THR A 257 -13.15 -2.11 -11.35
N GLU A 258 -12.51 -3.25 -11.55
CA GLU A 258 -13.14 -4.55 -11.73
C GLU A 258 -12.98 -5.34 -10.42
N LEU A 259 -14.09 -5.70 -9.78
CA LEU A 259 -14.14 -6.62 -8.65
C LEU A 259 -14.49 -8.02 -9.15
N ASN A 260 -13.81 -9.05 -8.66
CA ASN A 260 -13.98 -10.40 -9.17
C ASN A 260 -15.23 -11.07 -8.60
N ASP A 261 -16.26 -11.25 -9.44
CA ASP A 261 -17.55 -11.84 -9.08
C ASP A 261 -17.50 -13.38 -8.99
N ASN A 262 -16.34 -14.00 -9.27
CA ASN A 262 -16.11 -15.41 -8.91
C ASN A 262 -15.91 -15.61 -7.39
N TYR A 263 -15.69 -14.53 -6.63
CA TYR A 263 -15.69 -14.55 -5.17
C TYR A 263 -17.05 -14.13 -4.62
N SER A 264 -17.34 -14.57 -3.39
CA SER A 264 -18.56 -14.17 -2.69
C SER A 264 -18.38 -12.85 -1.93
N TRP A 265 -19.31 -11.91 -2.11
CA TRP A 265 -19.24 -10.55 -1.55
C TRP A 265 -20.23 -10.29 -0.42
N THR A 266 -19.86 -9.48 0.57
CA THR A 266 -20.72 -9.08 1.69
C THR A 266 -20.54 -7.60 2.02
N VAL A 267 -21.47 -7.04 2.80
CA VAL A 267 -21.36 -5.70 3.40
C VAL A 267 -21.35 -5.75 4.94
N SER A 268 -21.40 -6.95 5.51
CA SER A 268 -21.54 -7.20 6.95
C SER A 268 -20.32 -7.90 7.57
N GLY A 269 -19.30 -8.25 6.77
CA GLY A 269 -18.13 -9.00 7.24
C GLY A 269 -18.41 -10.49 7.54
N GLU A 270 -19.38 -11.07 6.84
CA GLU A 270 -19.74 -12.49 6.96
C GLU A 270 -18.58 -13.47 6.68
N PHE A 271 -18.63 -14.62 7.39
CA PHE A 271 -17.67 -15.71 7.27
C PHE A 271 -17.47 -16.16 5.81
N GLY A 272 -16.20 -16.27 5.38
CA GLY A 272 -15.83 -16.74 4.04
C GLY A 272 -16.16 -15.80 2.87
N ARG A 273 -16.60 -14.56 3.13
CA ARG A 273 -16.98 -13.58 2.09
C ARG A 273 -16.09 -12.34 2.14
N TYR A 274 -15.80 -11.75 0.99
CA TYR A 274 -15.07 -10.48 0.90
C TYR A 274 -15.99 -9.31 1.19
N ASP A 275 -15.52 -8.38 2.00
CA ASP A 275 -16.28 -7.17 2.27
C ASP A 275 -16.13 -6.14 1.14
N VAL A 276 -17.26 -5.67 0.59
CA VAL A 276 -17.29 -4.74 -0.54
C VAL A 276 -16.59 -3.42 -0.20
N GLN A 277 -16.90 -2.81 0.94
CA GLN A 277 -16.27 -1.53 1.30
C GLN A 277 -14.77 -1.71 1.57
N ASN A 278 -14.37 -2.79 2.25
CA ASN A 278 -12.97 -3.10 2.50
C ASN A 278 -12.16 -3.23 1.20
N ALA A 279 -12.68 -3.96 0.20
CA ALA A 279 -12.02 -4.08 -1.09
C ALA A 279 -12.07 -2.79 -1.91
N ALA A 280 -13.24 -2.16 -2.03
CA ALA A 280 -13.39 -0.92 -2.79
C ALA A 280 -12.53 0.20 -2.20
N THR A 281 -12.34 0.29 -0.88
CA THR A 281 -11.49 1.33 -0.29
C THR A 281 -10.01 1.13 -0.66
N HIS A 282 -9.54 -0.12 -0.76
CA HIS A 282 -8.20 -0.43 -1.30
C HIS A 282 -8.08 0.02 -2.76
N GLU A 283 -9.04 -0.38 -3.61
CA GLU A 283 -9.05 -0.02 -5.03
C GLU A 283 -9.12 1.49 -5.27
N VAL A 284 -9.93 2.23 -4.51
CA VAL A 284 -10.01 3.69 -4.62
C VAL A 284 -8.69 4.35 -4.24
N GLY A 285 -7.85 3.74 -3.41
CA GLY A 285 -6.50 4.24 -3.19
C GLY A 285 -5.63 4.19 -4.45
N HIS A 286 -5.83 3.20 -5.32
CA HIS A 286 -5.20 3.15 -6.65
C HIS A 286 -5.73 4.25 -7.59
N TRP A 287 -6.98 4.68 -7.45
CA TRP A 287 -7.49 5.86 -8.17
C TRP A 287 -6.73 7.14 -7.80
N LEU A 288 -6.08 7.16 -6.64
CA LEU A 288 -5.23 8.26 -6.18
C LEU A 288 -3.77 8.10 -6.57
N ALA A 289 -3.43 7.07 -7.36
CA ALA A 289 -2.08 6.64 -7.71
C ALA A 289 -1.22 6.20 -6.52
N LEU A 290 -1.85 5.72 -5.44
CA LEU A 290 -1.14 5.02 -4.38
C LEU A 290 -0.86 3.58 -4.84
N ASP A 291 0.36 3.10 -4.63
CA ASP A 291 0.75 1.72 -4.95
C ASP A 291 0.51 0.79 -3.76
N ALA A 292 0.37 -0.50 -4.03
CA ALA A 292 0.17 -1.49 -2.98
C ALA A 292 1.43 -1.62 -2.10
N LEU A 293 1.21 -1.72 -0.79
CA LEU A 293 2.25 -1.87 0.21
C LEU A 293 2.45 -3.34 0.57
N TYR A 294 3.70 -3.75 0.68
CA TYR A 294 4.09 -5.11 1.00
C TYR A 294 5.34 -5.14 1.90
N GLY A 295 5.59 -4.07 2.65
CA GLY A 295 6.55 -4.08 3.76
C GLY A 295 6.02 -4.88 4.96
N THR A 296 6.88 -5.18 5.91
CA THR A 296 6.50 -5.96 7.10
C THR A 296 5.54 -5.24 8.03
N ASP A 297 5.69 -3.91 8.11
CA ASP A 297 4.98 -3.09 9.09
C ASP A 297 3.70 -2.49 8.49
N ASP A 298 3.56 -2.46 7.16
CA ASP A 298 2.43 -1.85 6.43
C ASP A 298 1.10 -2.63 6.54
N GLU A 299 1.06 -3.78 7.19
CA GLU A 299 -0.12 -4.66 7.25
C GLU A 299 -1.45 -3.99 7.70
N PRO A 300 -1.42 -3.02 8.63
CA PRO A 300 -2.62 -2.26 9.00
C PRO A 300 -3.15 -1.36 7.86
N GLU A 301 -2.27 -0.87 7.00
CA GLU A 301 -2.62 0.13 5.97
C GLU A 301 -3.70 -0.39 5.01
N THR A 302 -4.57 0.52 4.58
CA THR A 302 -5.58 0.26 3.55
C THR A 302 -4.90 -0.17 2.27
N MET A 303 -3.78 0.46 1.90
CA MET A 303 -3.03 0.08 0.70
C MET A 303 -2.21 -1.20 0.85
N PHE A 304 -2.31 -1.94 1.95
CA PHE A 304 -1.62 -3.22 2.07
C PHE A 304 -2.14 -4.25 1.06
N ILE A 305 -1.20 -4.91 0.37
CA ILE A 305 -1.41 -5.76 -0.81
C ILE A 305 -2.46 -6.88 -0.66
N THR A 306 -2.66 -7.42 0.54
CA THR A 306 -3.54 -8.57 0.75
C THR A 306 -4.94 -8.15 1.20
N LEU A 307 -5.97 -8.63 0.51
CA LEU A 307 -7.35 -8.63 0.99
C LEU A 307 -7.75 -10.05 1.41
N ASN A 308 -8.39 -10.18 2.56
CA ASN A 308 -8.90 -11.45 3.05
C ASN A 308 -10.42 -11.43 3.15
N PRO A 309 -11.09 -12.59 2.99
CA PRO A 309 -12.46 -12.74 3.44
C PRO A 309 -12.59 -12.36 4.93
N GLU A 310 -13.78 -11.93 5.35
CA GLU A 310 -14.12 -11.57 6.75
C GLU A 310 -13.47 -10.28 7.25
N GLU A 311 -12.56 -9.71 6.48
CA GLU A 311 -11.82 -8.53 6.86
C GLU A 311 -12.58 -7.26 6.52
N THR A 312 -12.70 -6.36 7.51
CA THR A 312 -13.37 -5.06 7.37
C THR A 312 -12.48 -3.88 7.78
N LYS A 313 -11.22 -4.15 8.17
CA LYS A 313 -10.33 -3.14 8.75
C LYS A 313 -9.96 -2.02 7.76
N ARG A 314 -9.99 -2.30 6.45
CA ARG A 314 -9.63 -1.33 5.39
C ARG A 314 -10.79 -0.44 4.96
N ARG A 315 -11.93 -0.49 5.65
CA ARG A 315 -12.99 0.52 5.49
C ARG A 315 -12.53 1.91 5.97
N THR A 316 -11.45 1.95 6.75
CA THR A 316 -10.83 3.14 7.34
C THR A 316 -9.37 3.25 6.92
N LEU A 317 -8.86 4.47 6.84
CA LEU A 317 -7.47 4.75 6.48
C LEU A 317 -6.56 4.76 7.70
N GLU A 318 -5.34 4.27 7.52
CA GLU A 318 -4.26 4.41 8.48
C GLU A 318 -3.43 5.67 8.19
N TRP A 319 -2.35 5.85 8.94
CA TRP A 319 -1.51 7.04 8.86
C TRP A 319 -0.81 7.17 7.51
N GLY A 320 -0.24 6.08 6.98
CA GLY A 320 0.44 6.08 5.69
C GLY A 320 -0.49 6.47 4.56
N ASP A 321 -1.66 5.84 4.50
CA ASP A 321 -2.76 6.14 3.56
C ASP A 321 -3.12 7.64 3.58
N THR A 322 -3.37 8.18 4.78
CA THR A 322 -3.73 9.59 4.99
C THR A 322 -2.63 10.54 4.55
N MET A 323 -1.37 10.23 4.87
CA MET A 323 -0.23 11.04 4.46
C MET A 323 0.01 10.98 2.95
N GLY A 324 -0.18 9.81 2.34
CA GLY A 324 -0.03 9.65 0.90
C GLY A 324 -1.01 10.50 0.11
N VAL A 325 -2.30 10.45 0.44
CA VAL A 325 -3.29 11.29 -0.26
C VAL A 325 -3.07 12.78 -0.02
N ARG A 326 -2.66 13.18 1.20
CA ARG A 326 -2.33 14.59 1.51
C ARG A 326 -1.12 15.08 0.74
N TYR A 327 -0.09 14.25 0.64
CA TYR A 327 1.12 14.56 -0.13
C TYR A 327 0.80 14.81 -1.61
N ILE A 328 -0.07 13.99 -2.21
CA ILE A 328 -0.40 14.07 -3.63
C ILE A 328 -1.38 15.22 -3.92
N TYR A 329 -2.35 15.44 -3.02
CA TYR A 329 -3.50 16.33 -3.24
C TYR A 329 -3.62 17.43 -2.18
N TYR A 330 -2.52 18.08 -1.78
CA TYR A 330 -2.58 19.21 -0.85
C TYR A 330 -3.29 20.45 -1.43
N TYR A 331 -3.86 21.31 -0.57
CA TYR A 331 -4.36 22.63 -0.99
C TYR A 331 -3.24 23.66 -1.16
N PHE A 332 -2.29 23.68 -0.24
CA PHE A 332 -1.06 24.44 -0.34
C PHE A 332 0.11 23.65 0.24
N ARG A 333 1.29 23.84 -0.37
CA ARG A 333 2.57 23.28 0.03
C ARG A 333 3.52 24.44 0.22
N THR A 334 4.06 24.59 1.42
CA THR A 334 5.20 25.48 1.65
C THR A 334 6.35 24.64 2.14
N ALA A 335 7.35 24.46 1.28
CA ALA A 335 8.63 23.90 1.70
C ALA A 335 9.47 25.02 2.31
N PHE A 336 10.11 24.73 3.42
CA PHE A 336 11.11 25.60 4.00
C PHE A 336 12.28 24.75 4.47
N SER A 337 13.48 25.18 4.10
CA SER A 337 14.74 24.67 4.65
C SER A 337 15.18 25.63 5.76
N ILE A 338 15.66 25.07 6.87
CA ILE A 338 16.33 25.82 7.93
C ILE A 338 17.73 25.23 8.07
N GLY A 339 18.70 25.79 7.35
CA GLY A 339 20.11 25.41 7.42
C GLY A 339 20.83 25.57 6.09
N ASP A 340 22.06 25.06 6.05
CA ASP A 340 22.90 24.91 4.86
C ASP A 340 23.57 23.52 4.94
N ASP A 341 23.48 22.74 3.85
CA ASP A 341 24.02 21.38 3.74
C ASP A 341 25.55 21.33 3.91
N THR A 342 26.22 22.48 3.79
CA THR A 342 27.66 22.64 4.00
C THR A 342 28.05 23.05 5.43
N GLU A 343 27.10 23.49 6.27
CA GLU A 343 27.38 24.02 7.62
C GLU A 343 26.91 23.13 8.79
N GLY A 344 26.41 21.92 8.50
CA GLY A 344 26.29 20.85 9.49
C GLY A 344 25.08 20.94 10.43
N GLY A 345 23.98 21.47 9.92
CA GLY A 345 22.66 21.38 10.55
C GLY A 345 21.61 21.93 9.61
N ASP A 346 20.88 21.05 8.94
CA ASP A 346 19.76 21.45 8.09
C ASP A 346 18.52 20.59 8.39
N VAL A 347 17.37 21.24 8.24
CA VAL A 347 16.04 20.68 8.43
C VAL A 347 15.24 21.08 7.21
N ASP A 348 14.98 20.12 6.34
CA ASP A 348 13.97 20.26 5.31
C ASP A 348 12.62 19.88 5.90
N ALA A 349 11.74 20.86 5.99
CA ALA A 349 10.38 20.65 6.45
C ALA A 349 9.37 21.16 5.44
N GLU A 350 8.25 20.46 5.41
CA GLU A 350 7.15 20.74 4.53
C GLU A 350 5.89 20.91 5.34
N LEU A 351 5.30 22.10 5.21
CA LEU A 351 3.99 22.40 5.76
C LEU A 351 2.94 22.07 4.70
N TYR A 352 2.09 21.09 5.02
CA TYR A 352 0.84 20.86 4.33
C TYR A 352 -0.29 21.49 5.13
N GLY A 353 -1.28 22.04 4.46
CA GLY A 353 -2.50 22.42 5.15
C GLY A 353 -3.70 22.49 4.24
N GLY A 354 -4.87 22.42 4.87
CA GLY A 354 -6.17 22.55 4.23
C GLY A 354 -6.81 23.91 4.45
N VAL A 355 -8.02 24.06 3.90
CA VAL A 355 -8.89 25.23 4.13
C VAL A 355 -9.43 25.33 5.57
N ASP A 356 -9.11 24.35 6.41
CA ASP A 356 -9.58 24.14 7.78
C ASP A 356 -8.58 24.62 8.86
N ASN A 357 -7.50 25.33 8.49
CA ASN A 357 -6.41 25.76 9.38
C ASN A 357 -5.73 24.61 10.15
N LEU A 358 -5.93 23.36 9.71
CA LEU A 358 -5.13 22.22 10.16
C LEU A 358 -3.88 22.14 9.30
N TYR A 359 -2.73 22.10 9.97
CA TYR A 359 -1.43 22.02 9.33
C TYR A 359 -0.75 20.71 9.75
N ASP A 360 -0.30 19.94 8.76
CA ASP A 360 0.58 18.81 8.96
C ASP A 360 2.01 19.27 8.65
N LEU A 361 2.96 18.88 9.49
CA LEU A 361 4.38 19.19 9.30
C LEU A 361 5.13 17.88 9.06
N LEU A 362 5.68 17.74 7.85
CA LEU A 362 6.57 16.65 7.49
C LEU A 362 8.02 17.12 7.59
N PHE A 363 8.85 16.37 8.28
CA PHE A 363 10.30 16.57 8.27
C PHE A 363 10.89 15.59 7.25
N ALA A 364 11.40 16.13 6.14
CA ALA A 364 11.96 15.34 5.05
C ALA A 364 13.40 14.87 5.36
N TRP A 365 14.17 15.68 6.11
CA TRP A 365 15.54 15.34 6.50
C TRP A 365 16.00 16.18 7.70
N VAL A 366 16.81 15.57 8.58
CA VAL A 366 17.53 16.25 9.66
C VAL A 366 18.90 15.59 9.84
N ASP A 367 19.96 16.39 9.83
CA ASP A 367 21.30 15.95 10.15
C ASP A 367 21.99 16.86 11.17
N ALA A 368 22.69 16.20 12.08
CA ALA A 368 23.56 16.76 13.10
C ALA A 368 24.87 15.95 13.03
N PRO A 369 25.89 16.40 12.28
CA PRO A 369 27.09 15.62 11.96
C PRO A 369 27.92 15.15 13.17
N SER A 370 27.62 15.69 14.36
CA SER A 370 28.34 15.42 15.60
C SER A 370 27.46 14.92 16.75
N GLY A 371 26.17 14.61 16.52
CA GLY A 371 25.23 14.28 17.58
C GLY A 371 23.95 13.56 17.15
N ALA A 372 22.99 13.42 18.07
CA ALA A 372 21.68 12.84 17.77
C ALA A 372 20.76 13.87 17.13
N ASN A 373 20.09 13.48 16.04
CA ASN A 373 19.08 14.31 15.37
C ASN A 373 17.86 14.46 16.29
N THR A 374 17.59 15.67 16.78
CA THR A 374 16.43 15.97 17.62
C THR A 374 15.67 17.15 17.03
N ILE A 375 14.37 16.95 16.77
CA ILE A 375 13.49 18.01 16.30
C ILE A 375 12.56 18.42 17.43
N ALA A 376 12.51 19.71 17.73
CA ALA A 376 11.50 20.29 18.58
C ALA A 376 10.66 21.27 17.75
N TYR A 377 9.36 21.00 17.62
CA TYR A 377 8.42 21.89 16.95
C TYR A 377 7.36 22.40 17.91
N ARG A 378 6.80 23.56 17.58
CA ARG A 378 5.66 24.15 18.30
C ARG A 378 4.64 24.57 17.27
N LEU A 379 3.49 23.89 17.28
CA LEU A 379 2.29 24.39 16.61
C LEU A 379 1.71 25.51 17.48
N GLY A 380 1.54 26.69 16.89
CA GLY A 380 1.13 27.93 17.55
C GLY A 380 -0.36 28.01 17.80
#